data_AF-A0A5Q0JXI9-F1
#
_entry.id   AF-A0A5Q0JXI9-F1
#
_cell.length_a   1.000
_cell.length_b   1.000
_cell.length_c   1.000
_cell.angle_alpha   90.00
_cell.angle_beta   90.00
_cell.angle_gamma   90.00
#
_symmetry.space_group_name_H-M   'P 1'
#
loop_
_entity.id
_entity.type
_entity.pdbx_description
1 polymer ?
#
loop_
_entity_poly.entity_id
_entity_poly.type
_entity_poly.pdbx_seq_one_letter_code
_entity_poly.pdbx_strand_id
1 'polypeptide(L)'
;MHHKNHFVYSLIISVLFLLSTQNTVAQEGGEEAIDMTDVITIKSPVNKFKSIHIQAHKGLPRFGAHNKYQFTNKYGSLDMHRPKNTLIKEGFLNYSNMIKMKFMASYFKDIDKTYLTQISRENRDDKKALHSSAAQIHLLKLTRLLVSKDSKPNYFWNIRDEFTAQEIYTSFVSAHLEDLKKWSGTFFKDNNETGYYVTRHKFGTYDFDKSGFWVTLPPHNKEYFGLNPLDELFFQEFLPEESFENEYLNSISTTFPKILLPMTAENAEDFLNTRVVSFSDKRSSEYIYSAIKVRIVFKELNTDNVTFASPNFTYQFEDPIIEFFKNIELTEKIGEISLLNPTYSE
;
A
#
# COMPACT_ATOMS: atom_id res chain seq x y z
N MET A 1 31.34 10.96 66.59
CA MET A 1 31.45 12.15 65.72
C MET A 1 31.70 11.65 64.29
N HIS A 2 30.64 11.47 63.49
CA HIS A 2 30.26 12.39 62.38
C HIS A 2 31.45 12.66 61.43
N HIS A 3 31.47 12.26 60.15
CA HIS A 3 30.41 12.30 59.15
C HIS A 3 30.58 11.22 58.05
N LYS A 4 29.43 10.80 57.52
CA LYS A 4 29.23 10.03 56.28
C LYS A 4 29.68 10.82 55.05
N ASN A 5 30.09 10.15 53.97
CA ASN A 5 29.31 10.19 52.72
C ASN A 5 29.74 9.15 51.68
N HIS A 6 28.71 8.52 51.13
CA HIS A 6 28.69 7.50 50.10
C HIS A 6 29.02 8.08 48.72
N PHE A 7 29.69 7.30 47.87
CA PHE A 7 29.46 7.36 46.42
C PHE A 7 29.18 5.95 45.93
N VAL A 8 27.91 5.73 45.62
CA VAL A 8 27.31 4.48 45.14
C VAL A 8 27.37 4.47 43.62
N TYR A 9 27.78 3.32 43.06
CA TYR A 9 27.63 2.96 41.66
C TYR A 9 26.15 3.07 41.25
N SER A 10 25.85 3.83 40.18
CA SER A 10 24.54 3.74 39.53
C SER A 10 24.71 3.48 38.05
N LEU A 11 24.46 2.21 37.72
CA LEU A 11 24.25 1.64 36.40
C LEU A 11 22.89 2.14 35.90
N ILE A 12 22.87 3.07 34.94
CA ILE A 12 21.63 3.47 34.27
C ILE A 12 21.34 2.44 33.16
N ILE A 13 20.56 1.42 33.50
CA ILE A 13 19.82 0.62 32.53
C ILE A 13 18.60 1.45 32.13
N SER A 14 18.65 2.10 30.97
CA SER A 14 17.45 2.67 30.35
C SER A 14 16.64 1.53 29.74
N VAL A 15 15.73 0.97 30.52
CA VAL A 15 14.61 0.15 30.03
C VAL A 15 13.70 1.08 29.23
N LEU A 16 13.81 1.03 27.90
CA LEU A 16 12.83 1.60 26.99
C LEU A 16 11.55 0.76 27.11
N PHE A 17 10.64 1.21 27.96
CA PHE A 17 9.25 0.76 27.93
C PHE A 17 8.64 1.13 26.57
N LEU A 18 8.43 0.11 25.74
CA LEU A 18 7.47 0.13 24.64
C LEU A 18 6.07 0.34 25.24
N LEU A 19 5.68 1.60 25.41
CA LEU A 19 4.28 1.98 25.57
C LEU A 19 3.61 1.81 24.21
N SER A 20 2.98 0.65 24.01
CA SER A 20 1.99 0.46 22.96
C SER A 20 0.80 1.37 23.24
N THR A 21 0.84 2.61 22.74
CA THR A 21 -0.34 3.46 22.69
C THR A 21 -1.32 2.83 21.70
N GLN A 22 -2.35 2.16 22.22
CA GLN A 22 -3.51 1.81 21.42
C GLN A 22 -4.13 3.12 20.90
N ASN A 23 -3.97 3.40 19.61
CA ASN A 23 -4.59 4.54 18.95
C ASN A 23 -6.04 4.15 18.61
N THR A 24 -6.93 4.24 19.58
CA THR A 24 -8.38 4.27 19.33
C THR A 24 -8.75 5.68 18.86
N VAL A 25 -9.12 5.83 17.59
CA VAL A 25 -9.71 7.08 17.10
C VAL A 25 -11.19 7.05 17.48
N ALA A 26 -11.57 7.84 18.48
CA ALA A 26 -12.97 8.07 18.81
C ALA A 26 -13.55 9.09 17.81
N GLN A 27 -14.56 8.69 17.03
CA GLN A 27 -15.48 9.65 16.42
C GLN A 27 -16.65 9.88 17.38
N GLU A 28 -16.97 11.13 17.67
CA GLU A 28 -18.10 11.49 18.51
C GLU A 28 -19.42 11.10 17.81
N GLY A 29 -20.15 10.17 18.43
CA GLY A 29 -21.50 9.79 18.01
C GLY A 29 -21.72 8.29 17.86
N GLY A 30 -21.63 7.52 18.94
CA GLY A 30 -22.23 6.17 19.04
C GLY A 30 -21.85 5.13 17.97
N GLU A 31 -20.75 5.34 17.23
CA GLU A 31 -20.25 4.39 16.23
C GLU A 31 -19.21 3.45 16.87
N GLU A 32 -19.30 2.18 16.49
CA GLU A 32 -18.42 1.10 16.93
C GLU A 32 -16.95 1.47 16.68
N ALA A 33 -16.11 1.36 17.72
CA ALA A 33 -14.70 1.73 17.62
C ALA A 33 -14.00 0.89 16.54
N ILE A 34 -13.44 1.55 15.52
CA ILE A 34 -12.71 0.88 14.45
C ILE A 34 -11.39 0.34 15.03
N ASP A 35 -11.18 -0.97 14.96
CA ASP A 35 -9.89 -1.59 15.26
C ASP A 35 -8.84 -1.14 14.25
N MET A 36 -7.70 -0.62 14.73
CA MET A 36 -6.61 -0.07 13.93
C MET A 36 -5.30 -0.86 14.08
N THR A 37 -5.33 -2.05 14.68
CA THR A 37 -4.12 -2.85 14.98
C THR A 37 -3.29 -3.25 13.76
N ASP A 38 -3.94 -3.49 12.62
CA ASP A 38 -3.33 -3.83 11.34
C ASP A 38 -3.23 -2.64 10.37
N VAL A 39 -3.21 -1.41 10.90
CA VAL A 39 -3.23 -0.17 10.10
C VAL A 39 -2.06 0.74 10.47
N ILE A 40 -1.30 1.17 9.46
CA ILE A 40 -0.34 2.27 9.60
C ILE A 40 -1.06 3.60 9.36
N THR A 41 -0.82 4.55 10.26
CA THR A 41 -1.34 5.91 10.15
C THR A 41 -0.20 6.89 9.86
N ILE A 42 -0.24 7.49 8.68
CA ILE A 42 0.65 8.59 8.29
C ILE A 42 -0.08 9.89 8.61
N LYS A 43 0.34 10.54 9.70
CA LYS A 43 -0.30 11.76 10.17
C LYS A 43 -0.13 12.90 9.17
N SER A 44 -1.20 13.64 8.94
CA SER A 44 -1.11 14.90 8.21
C SER A 44 -0.25 15.90 9.01
N PRO A 45 0.62 16.69 8.36
CA PRO A 45 1.40 17.73 9.03
C PRO A 45 0.55 18.94 9.46
N VAL A 46 -0.68 19.06 8.93
CA VAL A 46 -1.61 20.16 9.24
C VAL A 46 -3.04 19.64 9.40
N ASN A 47 -3.81 20.22 10.32
CA ASN A 47 -5.19 19.78 10.63
C ASN A 47 -6.18 19.93 9.47
N LYS A 48 -5.75 20.55 8.37
CA LYS A 48 -6.57 20.79 7.16
C LYS A 48 -6.65 19.55 6.25
N PHE A 49 -5.70 18.62 6.35
CA PHE A 49 -5.75 17.36 5.61
C PHE A 49 -6.05 16.18 6.53
N LYS A 50 -6.79 15.21 6.02
CA LYS A 50 -7.00 13.93 6.69
C LYS A 50 -5.67 13.19 6.79
N SER A 51 -5.44 12.47 7.89
CA SER A 51 -4.37 11.48 7.97
C SER A 51 -4.61 10.36 6.96
N ILE A 52 -3.54 9.71 6.52
CA ILE A 52 -3.58 8.60 5.58
C ILE A 52 -3.47 7.28 6.35
N HIS A 53 -4.39 6.36 6.08
CA HIS A 53 -4.47 5.07 6.75
C HIS A 53 -4.32 3.94 5.73
N ILE A 54 -3.29 3.11 5.85
CA ILE A 54 -3.02 1.99 4.95
C ILE A 54 -2.88 0.69 5.74
N GLN A 55 -3.23 -0.44 5.12
CA GLN A 55 -3.06 -1.73 5.78
C GLN A 55 -1.59 -1.99 6.06
N ALA A 56 -1.35 -2.77 7.09
CA ALA A 56 -0.03 -3.16 7.51
C ALA A 56 0.03 -4.64 7.85
N HIS A 57 1.21 -5.20 7.70
CA HIS A 57 1.55 -6.51 8.23
C HIS A 57 2.90 -6.40 8.94
N LYS A 58 2.98 -6.88 10.18
CA LYS A 58 4.19 -6.78 11.03
C LYS A 58 4.80 -5.38 11.07
N GLY A 59 3.94 -4.35 11.15
CA GLY A 59 4.35 -2.95 11.24
C GLY A 59 4.84 -2.30 9.94
N LEU A 60 4.79 -3.00 8.80
CA LEU A 60 5.16 -2.47 7.48
C LEU A 60 3.93 -2.34 6.57
N PRO A 61 3.93 -1.40 5.60
CA PRO A 61 2.86 -1.25 4.63
C PRO A 61 2.55 -2.56 3.89
N ARG A 62 1.27 -2.82 3.69
CA ARG A 62 0.77 -3.98 2.93
C ARG A 62 0.26 -3.53 1.56
N PHE A 63 0.69 -4.24 0.53
CA PHE A 63 0.28 -4.05 -0.86
C PHE A 63 -0.29 -5.34 -1.47
N GLY A 64 -0.91 -5.27 -2.65
CA GLY A 64 -1.43 -6.44 -3.34
C GLY A 64 -2.83 -6.82 -2.87
N ALA A 65 -3.07 -8.04 -2.38
CA ALA A 65 -4.39 -8.41 -1.90
C ALA A 65 -4.75 -7.67 -0.60
N HIS A 66 -5.79 -6.83 -0.62
CA HIS A 66 -6.27 -6.06 0.54
C HIS A 66 -7.31 -6.84 1.36
N ASN A 67 -7.24 -6.76 2.68
CA ASN A 67 -8.37 -7.16 3.53
C ASN A 67 -9.50 -6.14 3.36
N LYS A 68 -10.67 -6.61 2.91
CA LYS A 68 -11.86 -5.76 2.69
C LYS A 68 -12.67 -5.53 3.98
N TYR A 69 -12.21 -6.08 5.11
CA TYR A 69 -12.88 -6.05 6.42
C TYR A 69 -14.37 -6.39 6.30
N GLN A 70 -14.65 -7.47 5.56
CA GLN A 70 -16.02 -7.93 5.41
C GLN A 70 -16.44 -8.61 6.70
N PHE A 71 -17.55 -8.16 7.28
CA PHE A 71 -18.21 -8.89 8.35
C PHE A 71 -19.66 -9.14 7.96
N THR A 72 -20.20 -10.24 8.47
CA THR A 72 -21.63 -10.52 8.46
C THR A 72 -22.27 -9.80 9.63
N ASN A 73 -23.32 -9.03 9.38
CA ASN A 73 -24.13 -8.45 10.43
C ASN A 73 -24.84 -9.57 11.23
N LYS A 74 -25.51 -9.19 12.32
CA LYS A 74 -26.27 -10.12 13.19
C LYS A 74 -27.36 -10.94 12.48
N TYR A 75 -27.70 -10.61 11.24
CA TYR A 75 -28.67 -11.31 10.38
C TYR A 75 -28.00 -12.19 9.32
N GLY A 76 -26.68 -12.41 9.40
CA GLY A 76 -25.92 -13.22 8.46
C GLY A 76 -25.73 -12.56 7.08
N SER A 77 -26.14 -11.31 6.91
CA SER A 77 -25.97 -10.57 5.66
C SER A 77 -24.65 -9.78 5.70
N LEU A 78 -23.98 -9.64 4.55
CA LEU A 78 -22.85 -8.74 4.44
C LEU A 78 -23.26 -7.32 4.83
N ASP A 79 -22.58 -6.72 5.79
CA ASP A 79 -22.82 -5.33 6.11
C ASP A 79 -22.30 -4.43 4.97
N MET A 80 -23.12 -3.44 4.59
CA MET A 80 -22.78 -2.41 3.63
C MET A 80 -22.07 -1.22 4.29
N HIS A 81 -22.26 -1.01 5.59
CA HIS A 81 -21.48 -0.08 6.39
C HIS A 81 -20.13 -0.72 6.71
N ARG A 82 -19.10 -0.34 5.96
CA ARG A 82 -17.73 -0.81 6.17
C ARG A 82 -16.78 0.36 6.46
N PRO A 83 -16.87 1.01 7.63
CA PRO A 83 -16.08 2.19 7.94
C PRO A 83 -14.57 1.96 7.75
N LYS A 84 -14.04 0.85 8.28
CA LYS A 84 -12.62 0.48 8.14
C LYS A 84 -12.21 0.28 6.68
N ASN A 85 -13.01 -0.44 5.89
CA ASN A 85 -12.73 -0.67 4.48
C ASN A 85 -12.74 0.64 3.66
N THR A 86 -13.69 1.53 3.94
CA THR A 86 -13.74 2.86 3.29
C THR A 86 -12.51 3.68 3.68
N LEU A 87 -12.15 3.71 4.97
CA LEU A 87 -10.98 4.40 5.49
C LEU A 87 -9.70 3.93 4.80
N ILE A 88 -9.50 2.62 4.68
CA ILE A 88 -8.32 2.03 4.03
C ILE A 88 -8.32 2.27 2.52
N LYS A 89 -9.46 2.14 1.84
CA LYS A 89 -9.55 2.41 0.39
C LYS A 89 -9.22 3.86 0.07
N GLU A 90 -9.78 4.81 0.81
CA GLU A 90 -9.46 6.24 0.68
C GLU A 90 -7.99 6.51 1.03
N GLY A 91 -7.50 5.91 2.11
CA GLY A 91 -6.11 6.06 2.54
C GLY A 91 -5.12 5.54 1.51
N PHE A 92 -5.33 4.39 0.90
CA PHE A 92 -4.45 3.85 -0.14
C PHE A 92 -4.44 4.71 -1.42
N LEU A 93 -5.60 5.26 -1.81
CA LEU A 93 -5.69 6.22 -2.90
C LEU A 93 -4.89 7.50 -2.57
N ASN A 94 -5.04 8.02 -1.36
CA ASN A 94 -4.30 9.19 -0.91
C ASN A 94 -2.79 8.95 -0.85
N TYR A 95 -2.38 7.80 -0.31
CA TYR A 95 -0.99 7.35 -0.27
C TYR A 95 -0.38 7.35 -1.68
N SER A 96 -1.05 6.71 -2.63
CA SER A 96 -0.61 6.63 -4.04
C SER A 96 -0.51 8.02 -4.71
N ASN A 97 -1.48 8.91 -4.46
CA ASN A 97 -1.44 10.26 -5.03
C ASN A 97 -0.35 11.14 -4.40
N MET A 98 -0.04 10.98 -3.12
CA MET A 98 1.07 11.68 -2.46
C MET A 98 2.42 11.20 -2.99
N ILE A 99 2.59 9.90 -3.21
CA ILE A 99 3.78 9.34 -3.87
C ILE A 99 3.92 9.87 -5.30
N LYS A 100 2.83 9.88 -6.06
CA LYS A 100 2.83 10.46 -7.41
C LYS A 100 3.24 11.94 -7.38
N MET A 101 2.74 12.72 -6.42
CA MET A 101 3.13 14.12 -6.25
C MET A 101 4.63 14.29 -5.99
N LYS A 102 5.21 13.44 -5.13
CA LYS A 102 6.66 13.43 -4.86
C LYS A 102 7.47 13.25 -6.14
N PHE A 103 7.16 12.22 -6.92
CA PHE A 103 7.93 11.91 -8.13
C PHE A 103 7.61 12.82 -9.32
N MET A 104 6.47 13.52 -9.28
CA MET A 104 6.13 14.62 -10.19
C MET A 104 6.68 15.99 -9.72
N ALA A 105 7.68 16.04 -8.84
CA ALA A 105 8.20 17.31 -8.30
C ALA A 105 8.60 18.33 -9.38
N SER A 106 9.13 17.88 -10.53
CA SER A 106 9.44 18.74 -11.68
C SER A 106 8.20 19.41 -12.27
N TYR A 107 7.06 18.71 -12.33
CA TYR A 107 5.80 19.25 -12.80
C TYR A 107 5.25 20.31 -11.84
N PHE A 108 5.31 20.02 -10.54
CA PHE A 108 4.90 20.96 -9.49
C PHE A 108 5.82 22.17 -9.34
N LYS A 109 7.04 22.13 -9.91
CA LYS A 109 7.91 23.30 -10.03
C LYS A 109 7.40 24.27 -11.11
N ASP A 110 6.84 23.74 -12.18
CA ASP A 110 6.38 24.49 -13.34
C ASP A 110 4.92 24.95 -13.24
N ILE A 111 4.21 24.55 -12.18
CA ILE A 111 2.81 24.91 -11.96
C ILE A 111 2.60 26.43 -11.94
N ASP A 112 1.67 26.90 -12.78
CA ASP A 112 1.20 28.28 -12.76
C ASP A 112 0.35 28.49 -11.51
N LYS A 113 0.87 29.24 -10.54
CA LYS A 113 0.20 29.49 -9.27
C LYS A 113 -0.89 30.56 -9.36
N THR A 114 -0.97 31.26 -10.48
CA THR A 114 -1.83 32.43 -10.69
C THR A 114 -3.01 32.15 -11.59
N TYR A 115 -2.85 31.25 -12.58
CA TYR A 115 -3.87 30.94 -13.58
C TYR A 115 -4.07 29.44 -13.79
N LEU A 116 -5.31 29.04 -14.08
CA LEU A 116 -5.63 27.72 -14.59
C LEU A 116 -5.01 27.57 -15.99
N THR A 117 -4.13 26.58 -16.15
CA THR A 117 -3.41 26.37 -17.41
C THR A 117 -4.27 25.58 -18.39
N GLN A 118 -4.68 26.24 -19.46
CA GLN A 118 -5.37 25.62 -20.59
C GLN A 118 -4.37 25.21 -21.68
N ILE A 119 -4.52 23.98 -22.19
CA ILE A 119 -3.74 23.49 -23.34
C ILE A 119 -4.52 23.79 -24.61
N SER A 120 -3.91 24.58 -25.49
CA SER A 120 -4.42 24.97 -26.80
C SER A 120 -3.48 24.46 -27.90
N ARG A 121 -3.82 24.73 -29.17
CA ARG A 121 -2.92 24.39 -30.30
C ARG A 121 -1.58 25.13 -30.24
N GLU A 122 -1.55 26.30 -29.61
CA GLU A 122 -0.39 27.20 -29.60
C GLU A 122 0.65 26.79 -28.56
N ASN A 123 0.23 26.17 -27.45
CA ASN A 123 1.11 25.77 -26.35
C ASN A 123 1.16 24.24 -26.13
N ARG A 124 0.60 23.44 -27.03
CA ARG A 124 0.58 21.97 -26.93
C ARG A 124 1.97 21.33 -26.86
N ASP A 125 2.99 22.03 -27.36
CA ASP A 125 4.38 21.58 -27.37
C ASP A 125 5.22 22.32 -26.30
N ASP A 126 4.62 23.27 -25.55
CA ASP A 126 5.28 23.94 -24.42
C ASP A 126 5.27 23.02 -23.19
N LYS A 127 6.44 22.46 -22.90
CA LYS A 127 6.66 21.58 -21.76
C LYS A 127 6.23 22.20 -20.43
N LYS A 128 6.43 23.51 -20.24
CA LYS A 128 6.04 24.19 -18.99
C LYS A 128 4.52 24.27 -18.86
N ALA A 129 3.81 24.60 -19.93
CA ALA A 129 2.35 24.61 -19.95
C ALA A 129 1.77 23.20 -19.71
N LEU A 130 2.32 22.18 -20.37
CA LEU A 130 1.93 20.78 -20.18
C LEU A 130 2.16 20.32 -18.73
N HIS A 131 3.33 20.63 -18.17
CA HIS A 131 3.66 20.32 -16.78
C HIS A 131 2.69 20.99 -15.80
N SER A 132 2.44 22.29 -15.99
CA SER A 132 1.51 23.05 -15.17
C SER A 132 0.10 22.45 -15.22
N SER A 133 -0.43 22.21 -16.42
CA SER A 133 -1.77 21.62 -16.59
C SER A 133 -1.87 20.25 -15.90
N ALA A 134 -0.89 19.37 -16.07
CA ALA A 134 -0.86 18.07 -15.41
C ALA A 134 -0.77 18.16 -13.88
N ALA A 135 0.05 19.09 -13.36
CA ALA A 135 0.15 19.35 -11.92
C ALA A 135 -1.18 19.87 -11.33
N GLN A 136 -1.87 20.77 -12.04
CA GLN A 136 -3.18 21.29 -11.64
C GLN A 136 -4.27 20.20 -11.62
N ILE A 137 -4.28 19.32 -12.63
CA ILE A 137 -5.19 18.15 -12.66
C ILE A 137 -4.91 17.22 -11.48
N HIS A 138 -3.64 16.96 -11.16
CA HIS A 138 -3.26 16.13 -10.01
C HIS A 138 -3.65 16.79 -8.69
N LEU A 139 -3.43 18.10 -8.55
CA LEU A 139 -3.80 18.85 -7.36
C LEU A 139 -5.31 18.80 -7.11
N LEU A 140 -6.13 18.94 -8.16
CA LEU A 140 -7.59 18.79 -8.07
C LEU A 140 -8.01 17.41 -7.57
N LYS A 141 -7.28 16.34 -7.92
CA LYS A 141 -7.55 15.00 -7.38
C LYS A 141 -7.22 14.94 -5.89
N LEU A 142 -6.07 15.48 -5.48
CA LEU A 142 -5.67 15.53 -4.08
C LEU A 142 -6.65 16.35 -3.22
N THR A 143 -7.16 17.48 -3.70
CA THR A 143 -8.10 18.32 -2.94
C THR A 143 -9.38 17.56 -2.60
N ARG A 144 -9.90 16.78 -3.55
CA ARG A 144 -11.12 15.98 -3.37
C ARG A 144 -10.98 14.89 -2.31
N LEU A 145 -9.78 14.32 -2.18
CA LEU A 145 -9.55 13.13 -1.37
C LEU A 145 -8.97 13.44 0.02
N LEU A 146 -8.13 14.48 0.14
CA LEU A 146 -7.38 14.79 1.36
C LEU A 146 -7.98 15.89 2.23
N VAL A 147 -8.75 16.83 1.68
CA VAL A 147 -9.30 17.94 2.48
C VAL A 147 -10.29 17.39 3.52
N SER A 148 -10.15 17.81 4.78
CA SER A 148 -11.04 17.35 5.85
C SER A 148 -12.46 17.87 5.64
N LYS A 149 -13.47 17.14 6.13
CA LYS A 149 -14.89 17.55 5.96
C LYS A 149 -15.17 18.92 6.58
N ASP A 150 -14.46 19.26 7.66
CA ASP A 150 -14.61 20.50 8.41
C ASP A 150 -13.87 21.68 7.77
N SER A 151 -12.99 21.42 6.81
CA SER A 151 -12.22 22.42 6.07
C SER A 151 -12.69 22.59 4.63
N LYS A 152 -13.99 22.38 4.37
CA LYS A 152 -14.62 22.60 3.06
C LYS A 152 -14.96 24.08 2.81
N PRO A 153 -14.09 24.85 2.16
CA PRO A 153 -14.49 25.58 0.98
C PRO A 153 -14.72 24.56 -0.13
N ASN A 154 -15.70 24.80 -1.01
CA ASN A 154 -15.87 24.00 -2.22
C ASN A 154 -14.64 24.19 -3.13
N TYR A 155 -13.49 23.59 -2.83
CA TYR A 155 -12.28 23.60 -3.66
C TYR A 155 -12.43 22.79 -4.95
N PHE A 156 -13.66 22.60 -5.42
CA PHE A 156 -13.99 21.96 -6.66
C PHE A 156 -13.94 23.02 -7.76
N TRP A 157 -12.76 23.36 -8.26
CA TRP A 157 -12.62 24.30 -9.40
C TRP A 157 -13.01 23.69 -10.75
N ASN A 158 -13.97 22.76 -10.76
CA ASN A 158 -14.63 22.23 -11.96
C ASN A 158 -16.05 22.83 -12.10
N ILE A 159 -16.16 24.12 -11.77
CA ILE A 159 -17.41 24.90 -11.80
C ILE A 159 -17.53 25.51 -13.19
N ARG A 160 -18.76 25.69 -13.68
CA ARG A 160 -19.05 26.25 -15.01
C ARG A 160 -18.61 27.71 -15.16
N ASP A 161 -18.44 28.42 -14.06
CA ASP A 161 -17.92 29.78 -14.01
C ASP A 161 -16.40 29.78 -13.84
N GLU A 162 -15.70 30.27 -14.87
CA GLU A 162 -14.24 30.26 -14.95
C GLU A 162 -13.60 31.21 -13.93
N PHE A 163 -14.25 32.34 -13.59
CA PHE A 163 -13.74 33.29 -12.61
C PHE A 163 -13.74 32.68 -11.20
N THR A 164 -14.86 32.08 -10.79
CA THR A 164 -14.95 31.37 -9.51
C THR A 164 -13.95 30.21 -9.47
N ALA A 165 -13.81 29.42 -10.54
CA ALA A 165 -12.84 28.34 -10.60
C ALA A 165 -11.40 28.85 -10.41
N GLN A 166 -11.07 29.97 -11.04
CA GLN A 166 -9.76 30.62 -10.93
C GLN A 166 -9.49 31.12 -9.50
N GLU A 167 -10.44 31.80 -8.87
CA GLU A 167 -10.29 32.30 -7.50
C GLU A 167 -10.07 31.18 -6.49
N ILE A 168 -10.87 30.11 -6.60
CA ILE A 168 -10.78 28.92 -5.75
C ILE A 168 -9.43 28.23 -5.94
N TYR A 169 -8.98 28.07 -7.18
CA TYR A 169 -7.68 27.48 -7.50
C TYR A 169 -6.53 28.27 -6.89
N THR A 170 -6.47 29.59 -7.15
CA THR A 170 -5.40 30.45 -6.66
C THR A 170 -5.37 30.48 -5.13
N SER A 171 -6.55 30.55 -4.48
CA SER A 171 -6.67 30.48 -3.03
C SER A 171 -6.12 29.16 -2.47
N PHE A 172 -6.51 28.02 -3.07
CA PHE A 172 -6.04 26.72 -2.66
C PHE A 172 -4.52 26.58 -2.83
N VAL A 173 -3.99 26.94 -4.00
CA VAL A 173 -2.55 26.83 -4.28
C VAL A 173 -1.75 27.67 -3.30
N SER A 174 -2.16 28.92 -3.09
CA SER A 174 -1.49 29.82 -2.14
C SER A 174 -1.49 29.26 -0.71
N ALA A 175 -2.60 28.67 -0.28
CA ALA A 175 -2.77 28.20 1.09
C ALA A 175 -2.20 26.80 1.37
N HIS A 176 -2.06 25.93 0.36
CA HIS A 176 -1.90 24.49 0.58
C HIS A 176 -0.81 23.80 -0.24
N LEU A 177 -0.36 24.39 -1.37
CA LEU A 177 0.54 23.68 -2.28
C LEU A 177 1.87 23.31 -1.62
N GLU A 178 2.51 24.23 -0.90
CA GLU A 178 3.82 23.98 -0.30
C GLU A 178 3.74 22.98 0.86
N ASP A 179 2.66 22.98 1.64
CA ASP A 179 2.41 21.98 2.68
C ASP A 179 2.25 20.58 2.08
N LEU A 180 1.50 20.46 0.99
CA LEU A 180 1.33 19.20 0.27
C LEU A 180 2.63 18.72 -0.36
N LYS A 181 3.42 19.62 -0.97
CA LYS A 181 4.75 19.28 -1.52
C LYS A 181 5.66 18.77 -0.41
N LYS A 182 5.75 19.48 0.71
CA LYS A 182 6.56 19.08 1.86
C LYS A 182 6.11 17.73 2.41
N TRP A 183 4.81 17.50 2.56
CA TRP A 183 4.28 16.23 3.01
C TRP A 183 4.57 15.10 2.02
N SER A 184 4.38 15.32 0.72
CA SER A 184 4.67 14.32 -0.32
C SER A 184 6.14 13.88 -0.28
N GLY A 185 7.05 14.79 0.05
CA GLY A 185 8.47 14.51 0.19
C GLY A 185 8.82 13.48 1.27
N THR A 186 7.94 13.26 2.26
CA THR A 186 8.17 12.31 3.36
C THR A 186 7.85 10.86 3.01
N PHE A 187 7.13 10.62 1.91
CA PHE A 187 6.82 9.26 1.41
C PHE A 187 8.01 8.71 0.64
N PHE A 188 8.23 7.39 0.61
CA PHE A 188 9.31 6.77 -0.17
C PHE A 188 10.66 7.45 0.10
N LYS A 189 11.11 7.42 1.35
CA LYS A 189 12.40 8.02 1.74
C LYS A 189 13.51 7.33 0.94
N ASP A 190 14.48 8.11 0.46
CA ASP A 190 15.58 7.57 -0.36
C ASP A 190 15.08 6.83 -1.63
N ASN A 191 13.90 7.24 -2.12
CA ASN A 191 13.23 6.72 -3.31
C ASN A 191 12.86 5.24 -3.25
N ASN A 192 12.75 4.68 -2.04
CA ASN A 192 12.31 3.30 -1.83
C ASN A 192 11.35 3.18 -0.64
N GLU A 193 10.66 2.04 -0.55
CA GLU A 193 9.79 1.67 0.55
C GLU A 193 9.83 0.15 0.75
N THR A 194 9.99 -0.29 2.00
CA THR A 194 9.90 -1.71 2.35
C THR A 194 8.49 -2.03 2.83
N GLY A 195 7.89 -3.09 2.31
CA GLY A 195 6.54 -3.52 2.67
C GLY A 195 6.34 -5.02 2.48
N TYR A 196 5.09 -5.46 2.67
CA TYR A 196 4.66 -6.80 2.31
C TYR A 196 3.82 -6.77 1.04
N TYR A 197 4.26 -7.52 0.03
CA TYR A 197 3.44 -7.83 -1.13
C TYR A 197 2.62 -9.08 -0.83
N VAL A 198 1.30 -8.91 -0.75
CA VAL A 198 0.38 -9.99 -0.43
C VAL A 198 -0.26 -10.49 -1.71
N THR A 199 -0.20 -11.78 -1.96
CA THR A 199 -0.82 -12.37 -3.15
C THR A 199 -1.81 -13.45 -2.77
N ARG A 200 -2.86 -13.58 -3.57
CA ARG A 200 -3.93 -14.55 -3.36
C ARG A 200 -3.75 -15.71 -4.33
N HIS A 201 -3.69 -16.92 -3.79
CA HIS A 201 -3.43 -18.14 -4.54
C HIS A 201 -4.63 -19.05 -4.52
N LYS A 202 -5.04 -19.56 -5.68
CA LYS A 202 -5.94 -20.72 -5.70
C LYS A 202 -5.17 -21.91 -5.16
N PHE A 203 -5.77 -22.60 -4.22
CA PHE A 203 -5.18 -23.78 -3.63
C PHE A 203 -5.36 -24.98 -4.55
N GLY A 204 -4.27 -25.73 -4.78
CA GLY A 204 -4.26 -26.92 -5.61
C GLY A 204 -4.67 -28.20 -4.85
N THR A 205 -4.48 -29.33 -5.53
CA THR A 205 -4.59 -30.66 -4.91
C THR A 205 -3.32 -30.99 -4.13
N TYR A 206 -3.47 -31.71 -3.03
CA TYR A 206 -2.33 -32.21 -2.25
C TYR A 206 -1.56 -33.25 -3.05
N ASP A 207 -0.24 -33.11 -3.08
CA ASP A 207 0.67 -34.06 -3.68
C ASP A 207 1.20 -34.98 -2.58
N PHE A 208 0.69 -36.22 -2.53
CA PHE A 208 1.09 -37.19 -1.52
C PHE A 208 2.55 -37.62 -1.67
N ASP A 209 3.07 -37.69 -2.90
CA ASP A 209 4.44 -38.11 -3.17
C ASP A 209 5.44 -37.04 -2.74
N LYS A 210 5.06 -35.76 -2.88
CA LYS A 210 5.87 -34.62 -2.46
C LYS A 210 5.56 -34.11 -1.06
N SER A 211 4.50 -34.62 -0.44
CA SER A 211 4.03 -34.19 0.88
C SER A 211 3.81 -32.68 0.98
N GLY A 212 2.96 -32.13 0.10
CA GLY A 212 2.67 -30.70 0.12
C GLY A 212 1.71 -30.24 -0.97
N PHE A 213 1.59 -28.92 -1.11
CA PHE A 213 0.76 -28.27 -2.12
C PHE A 213 1.60 -27.47 -3.09
N TRP A 214 1.32 -27.60 -4.39
CA TRP A 214 1.91 -26.74 -5.40
C TRP A 214 1.22 -25.38 -5.42
N VAL A 215 1.98 -24.31 -5.15
CA VAL A 215 1.48 -22.94 -5.13
C VAL A 215 2.13 -22.13 -6.24
N THR A 216 1.31 -21.45 -7.04
CA THR A 216 1.80 -20.57 -8.10
C THR A 216 2.30 -19.26 -7.51
N LEU A 217 3.56 -18.91 -7.70
CA LEU A 217 4.07 -17.61 -7.26
C LEU A 217 3.63 -16.49 -8.23
N PRO A 218 3.58 -15.22 -7.78
CA PRO A 218 3.28 -14.11 -8.67
C PRO A 218 4.24 -14.10 -9.86
N PRO A 219 3.76 -13.72 -11.05
CA PRO A 219 4.60 -13.64 -12.25
C PRO A 219 5.64 -12.53 -12.13
N HIS A 220 6.81 -12.75 -12.74
CA HIS A 220 7.93 -11.80 -12.75
C HIS A 220 8.06 -11.03 -14.05
N ASN A 221 7.21 -11.30 -15.03
CA ASN A 221 7.23 -10.64 -16.34
C ASN A 221 6.30 -9.42 -16.38
N LYS A 222 6.72 -8.41 -17.16
CA LYS A 222 6.10 -7.08 -17.28
C LYS A 222 4.63 -7.06 -17.75
N GLU A 223 4.08 -8.19 -18.20
CA GLU A 223 2.80 -8.27 -18.91
C GLU A 223 1.70 -8.96 -18.10
N TYR A 224 1.81 -9.00 -16.77
CA TYR A 224 0.74 -9.61 -15.98
C TYR A 224 -0.49 -8.69 -15.86
N PHE A 225 -1.53 -9.06 -16.61
CA PHE A 225 -2.89 -8.54 -16.47
C PHE A 225 -3.61 -9.30 -15.34
N GLY A 226 -3.88 -8.62 -14.22
CA GLY A 226 -4.69 -9.22 -13.13
C GLY A 226 -4.50 -8.62 -11.75
N LEU A 227 -3.55 -7.69 -11.59
CA LEU A 227 -3.45 -6.89 -10.39
C LEU A 227 -4.50 -5.77 -10.43
N ASN A 228 -4.89 -5.28 -9.26
CA ASN A 228 -5.68 -4.05 -9.21
C ASN A 228 -4.80 -2.91 -9.78
N PRO A 229 -5.31 -2.02 -10.64
CA PRO A 229 -4.51 -0.94 -11.26
C PRO A 229 -3.70 -0.09 -10.27
N LEU A 230 -4.11 -0.04 -8.99
CA LEU A 230 -3.36 0.66 -7.95
C LEU A 230 -2.16 -0.15 -7.40
N ASP A 231 -2.24 -1.48 -7.39
CA ASP A 231 -1.13 -2.36 -7.01
C ASP A 231 -0.15 -2.56 -8.18
N GLU A 232 -0.63 -2.54 -9.44
CA GLU A 232 0.20 -2.55 -10.66
C GLU A 232 1.23 -1.42 -10.68
N LEU A 233 0.94 -0.29 -10.02
CA LEU A 233 1.86 0.83 -9.96
C LEU A 233 3.21 0.41 -9.33
N PHE A 234 3.18 -0.36 -8.24
CA PHE A 234 4.36 -0.63 -7.42
C PHE A 234 5.15 -1.88 -7.85
N PHE A 235 4.52 -2.79 -8.60
CA PHE A 235 5.07 -4.10 -8.94
C PHE A 235 5.18 -4.30 -10.45
N GLN A 236 5.73 -3.31 -11.17
CA GLN A 236 5.83 -3.36 -12.64
C GLN A 236 6.96 -4.27 -13.14
N GLU A 237 8.09 -4.27 -12.45
CA GLU A 237 9.29 -5.00 -12.87
C GLU A 237 10.01 -5.57 -11.65
N PHE A 238 10.20 -6.89 -11.62
CA PHE A 238 11.05 -7.56 -10.65
C PHE A 238 12.51 -7.41 -11.07
N LEU A 239 13.37 -6.86 -10.21
CA LEU A 239 14.80 -6.71 -10.44
C LEU A 239 15.57 -7.40 -9.32
N PRO A 240 16.08 -8.63 -9.53
CA PRO A 240 16.81 -9.35 -8.49
C PRO A 240 18.14 -8.64 -8.18
N GLU A 241 18.45 -8.48 -6.89
CA GLU A 241 19.75 -8.03 -6.41
C GLU A 241 20.53 -9.16 -5.72
N GLU A 242 19.82 -10.06 -5.07
CA GLU A 242 20.40 -11.15 -4.27
C GLU A 242 20.54 -12.44 -5.08
N SER A 243 21.47 -13.32 -4.65
CA SER A 243 21.74 -14.57 -5.35
C SER A 243 20.53 -15.51 -5.39
N PHE A 244 19.74 -15.56 -4.32
CA PHE A 244 18.54 -16.40 -4.23
C PHE A 244 17.43 -15.95 -5.18
N GLU A 245 17.35 -14.65 -5.48
CA GLU A 245 16.38 -14.11 -6.43
C GLU A 245 16.76 -14.46 -7.87
N ASN A 246 18.06 -14.42 -8.17
CA ASN A 246 18.59 -14.85 -9.46
C ASN A 246 18.42 -16.36 -9.66
N GLU A 247 18.68 -17.16 -8.63
CA GLU A 247 18.42 -18.60 -8.65
C GLU A 247 16.93 -18.89 -8.85
N TYR A 248 16.06 -18.15 -8.17
CA TYR A 248 14.63 -18.21 -8.38
C TYR A 248 14.24 -17.88 -9.83
N LEU A 249 14.77 -16.82 -10.43
CA LEU A 249 14.44 -16.49 -11.82
C LEU A 249 14.99 -17.51 -12.83
N ASN A 250 16.16 -18.10 -12.56
CA ASN A 250 16.76 -19.08 -13.46
C ASN A 250 16.10 -20.46 -13.36
N SER A 251 15.52 -20.80 -12.21
CA SER A 251 14.86 -22.08 -11.96
C SER A 251 13.44 -22.16 -12.51
N ILE A 252 12.90 -21.03 -13.00
CA ILE A 252 11.54 -20.95 -13.52
C ILE A 252 11.57 -20.78 -15.05
N SER A 253 11.12 -21.79 -15.78
CA SER A 253 10.99 -21.73 -17.25
C SER A 253 9.64 -21.19 -17.73
N THR A 254 8.72 -20.94 -16.79
CA THR A 254 7.33 -20.57 -17.08
C THR A 254 6.95 -19.25 -16.42
N THR A 255 5.95 -18.57 -17.00
CA THR A 255 5.39 -17.32 -16.45
C THR A 255 4.80 -17.48 -15.04
N PHE A 256 4.39 -18.70 -14.68
CA PHE A 256 3.67 -19.02 -13.45
C PHE A 256 4.34 -20.19 -12.73
N PRO A 257 5.52 -19.98 -12.15
CA PRO A 257 6.22 -21.06 -11.46
C PRO A 257 5.42 -21.56 -10.28
N LYS A 258 5.36 -22.89 -10.15
CA LYS A 258 4.81 -23.52 -8.95
C LYS A 258 5.94 -23.96 -8.05
N ILE A 259 5.80 -23.62 -6.78
CA ILE A 259 6.70 -24.01 -5.72
C ILE A 259 5.95 -24.89 -4.71
N LEU A 260 6.62 -25.88 -4.15
CA LEU A 260 6.03 -26.76 -3.16
C LEU A 260 5.94 -26.04 -1.80
N LEU A 261 4.72 -25.88 -1.30
CA LEU A 261 4.46 -25.58 0.11
C LEU A 261 4.43 -26.91 0.87
N PRO A 262 5.49 -27.25 1.63
CA PRO A 262 5.53 -28.51 2.37
C PRO A 262 4.47 -28.50 3.48
N MET A 263 3.71 -29.59 3.58
CA MET A 263 2.66 -29.76 4.59
C MET A 263 2.42 -31.26 4.77
N THR A 264 2.31 -31.75 6.01
CA THR A 264 2.00 -33.18 6.23
C THR A 264 0.57 -33.49 5.82
N ALA A 265 0.27 -34.76 5.52
CA ALA A 265 -1.08 -35.18 5.13
C ALA A 265 -2.11 -34.88 6.23
N GLU A 266 -1.74 -35.09 7.49
CA GLU A 266 -2.57 -34.77 8.66
C GLU A 266 -2.86 -33.26 8.74
N ASN A 267 -1.83 -32.42 8.60
CA ASN A 267 -2.01 -30.95 8.61
C ASN A 267 -2.81 -30.48 7.39
N ALA A 268 -2.63 -31.12 6.24
CA ALA A 268 -3.38 -30.84 5.02
C ALA A 268 -4.86 -31.20 5.19
N GLU A 269 -5.17 -32.34 5.80
CA GLU A 269 -6.52 -32.77 6.12
C GLU A 269 -7.19 -31.81 7.12
N ASP A 270 -6.52 -31.49 8.24
CA ASP A 270 -7.02 -30.53 9.22
C ASP A 270 -7.26 -29.15 8.58
N PHE A 271 -6.32 -28.68 7.77
CA PHE A 271 -6.45 -27.41 7.06
C PHE A 271 -7.64 -27.41 6.09
N LEU A 272 -7.84 -28.49 5.32
CA LEU A 272 -8.97 -28.62 4.39
C LEU A 272 -10.31 -28.73 5.14
N ASN A 273 -10.35 -29.42 6.27
CA ASN A 273 -11.54 -29.63 7.08
C ASN A 273 -11.94 -28.38 7.90
N THR A 274 -10.96 -27.58 8.34
CA THR A 274 -11.20 -26.36 9.13
C THR A 274 -11.38 -25.10 8.29
N ARG A 275 -11.39 -25.22 6.95
CA ARG A 275 -11.65 -24.08 6.06
C ARG A 275 -13.04 -23.53 6.31
N VAL A 276 -13.09 -22.34 6.88
CA VAL A 276 -14.34 -21.59 7.05
C VAL A 276 -14.83 -21.20 5.66
N VAL A 277 -15.90 -21.84 5.20
CA VAL A 277 -16.65 -21.39 4.03
C VAL A 277 -17.38 -20.13 4.44
N SER A 278 -16.77 -18.97 4.21
CA SER A 278 -17.49 -17.71 4.40
C SER A 278 -18.62 -17.65 3.38
N PHE A 279 -19.87 -17.66 3.85
CA PHE A 279 -21.06 -17.60 2.98
C PHE A 279 -21.10 -16.36 2.08
N SER A 280 -20.36 -15.31 2.44
CA SER A 280 -20.26 -14.07 1.66
C SER A 280 -19.31 -14.15 0.46
N ASP A 281 -18.39 -15.11 0.47
CA ASP A 281 -17.45 -15.36 -0.61
C ASP A 281 -17.27 -16.87 -0.72
N LYS A 282 -18.19 -17.55 -1.43
CA LYS A 282 -18.16 -19.01 -1.68
C LYS A 282 -16.82 -19.49 -2.27
N ARG A 283 -15.97 -18.57 -2.74
CA ARG A 283 -14.64 -18.86 -3.27
C ARG A 283 -13.53 -18.63 -2.25
N SER A 284 -13.76 -17.95 -1.11
CA SER A 284 -12.74 -17.68 -0.09
C SER A 284 -12.12 -18.96 0.49
N SER A 285 -12.90 -20.03 0.61
CA SER A 285 -12.43 -21.37 0.99
C SER A 285 -11.54 -22.03 -0.06
N GLU A 286 -11.34 -21.44 -1.23
CA GLU A 286 -10.45 -21.94 -2.29
C GLU A 286 -9.08 -21.27 -2.26
N TYR A 287 -8.88 -20.22 -1.44
CA TYR A 287 -7.67 -19.41 -1.49
C TYR A 287 -6.80 -19.55 -0.25
N ILE A 288 -5.49 -19.45 -0.47
CA ILE A 288 -4.51 -19.09 0.55
C ILE A 288 -3.87 -17.75 0.17
N TYR A 289 -3.19 -17.13 1.13
CA TYR A 289 -2.52 -15.86 0.93
C TYR A 289 -1.04 -16.03 1.22
N SER A 290 -0.19 -15.52 0.34
CA SER A 290 1.23 -15.38 0.66
C SER A 290 1.56 -13.94 1.02
N ALA A 291 2.49 -13.75 1.95
CA ALA A 291 3.10 -12.48 2.26
C ALA A 291 4.60 -12.56 1.96
N ILE A 292 5.06 -11.70 1.05
CA ILE A 292 6.46 -11.61 0.63
C ILE A 292 6.98 -10.25 1.09
N LYS A 293 8.09 -10.23 1.82
CA LYS A 293 8.72 -8.96 2.20
C LYS A 293 9.49 -8.42 1.00
N VAL A 294 9.15 -7.20 0.59
CA VAL A 294 9.67 -6.59 -0.64
C VAL A 294 10.22 -5.19 -0.39
N ARG A 295 11.22 -4.81 -1.17
CA ARG A 295 11.65 -3.42 -1.33
C ARG A 295 11.13 -2.93 -2.67
N ILE A 296 10.35 -1.86 -2.64
CA ILE A 296 9.87 -1.17 -3.84
C ILE A 296 10.78 0.02 -4.07
N VAL A 297 11.32 0.15 -5.28
CA VAL A 297 12.29 1.19 -5.64
C VAL A 297 11.74 1.99 -6.81
N PHE A 298 11.75 3.32 -6.68
CA PHE A 298 11.41 4.19 -7.80
C PHE A 298 12.49 4.10 -8.88
N LYS A 299 12.06 3.78 -10.10
CA LYS A 299 12.94 3.64 -11.26
C LYS A 299 13.03 4.95 -12.02
N GLU A 300 11.89 5.43 -12.50
CA GLU A 300 11.80 6.63 -13.34
C GLU A 300 10.38 7.18 -13.38
N LEU A 301 10.24 8.42 -13.89
CA LEU A 301 8.94 8.98 -14.22
C LEU A 301 8.68 8.74 -15.71
N ASN A 302 7.71 7.88 -16.04
CA ASN A 302 7.26 7.74 -17.42
C ASN A 302 6.59 9.04 -17.86
N THR A 303 7.11 9.64 -18.93
CA THR A 303 6.61 10.88 -19.53
C THR A 303 6.25 10.74 -21.01
N ASP A 304 6.11 9.51 -21.51
CA ASP A 304 5.65 9.23 -22.89
C ASP A 304 4.34 9.95 -23.18
N ASN A 305 3.47 10.00 -22.17
CA ASN A 305 2.37 10.94 -22.12
C ASN A 305 2.63 11.99 -21.03
N VAL A 306 3.15 13.15 -21.44
CA VAL A 306 3.50 14.26 -20.53
C VAL A 306 2.32 14.66 -19.64
N THR A 307 1.08 14.59 -20.14
CA THR A 307 -0.12 14.98 -19.38
C THR A 307 -0.58 13.93 -18.36
N PHE A 308 -0.12 12.68 -18.52
CA PHE A 308 -0.45 11.55 -17.65
C PHE A 308 0.79 10.87 -17.08
N ALA A 309 1.83 11.65 -16.79
CA ALA A 309 3.07 11.13 -16.24
C ALA A 309 2.82 10.21 -15.04
N SER A 310 3.50 9.06 -15.01
CA SER A 310 3.33 8.03 -13.99
C SER A 310 4.68 7.58 -13.47
N PRO A 311 4.88 7.53 -12.15
CA PRO A 311 6.09 6.93 -11.61
C PRO A 311 6.08 5.42 -11.91
N ASN A 312 7.22 4.92 -12.38
CA ASN A 312 7.48 3.51 -12.57
C ASN A 312 8.33 3.00 -11.41
N PHE A 313 8.01 1.81 -10.94
CA PHE A 313 8.66 1.19 -9.79
C PHE A 313 9.14 -0.21 -10.15
N THR A 314 10.28 -0.56 -9.57
CA THR A 314 10.78 -1.93 -9.54
C THR A 314 10.61 -2.48 -8.14
N TYR A 315 10.73 -3.79 -8.00
CA TYR A 315 10.75 -4.41 -6.69
C TYR A 315 11.73 -5.57 -6.64
N GLN A 316 12.22 -5.83 -5.43
CA GLN A 316 13.01 -7.01 -5.08
C GLN A 316 12.53 -7.58 -3.74
N PHE A 317 12.88 -8.83 -3.46
CA PHE A 317 12.65 -9.50 -2.20
C PHE A 317 13.70 -9.10 -1.17
N GLU A 318 13.24 -8.80 0.04
CA GLU A 318 14.11 -8.46 1.18
C GLU A 318 14.53 -9.69 1.98
N ASP A 319 13.86 -10.80 1.75
CA ASP A 319 14.00 -12.06 2.48
C ASP A 319 13.67 -13.21 1.52
N PRO A 320 14.45 -14.31 1.50
CA PRO A 320 14.08 -15.52 0.77
C PRO A 320 12.81 -16.20 1.30
N ILE A 321 12.28 -15.81 2.47
CA ILE A 321 11.09 -16.44 3.04
C ILE A 321 9.79 -15.85 2.49
N ILE A 322 8.94 -16.75 1.98
CA ILE A 322 7.54 -16.49 1.64
C ILE A 322 6.67 -17.13 2.71
N GLU A 323 5.88 -16.35 3.43
CA GLU A 323 4.96 -16.86 4.43
C GLU A 323 3.58 -17.12 3.83
N PHE A 324 2.91 -18.20 4.22
CA PHE A 324 1.58 -18.56 3.75
C PHE A 324 0.57 -18.56 4.89
N PHE A 325 -0.62 -18.06 4.60
CA PHE A 325 -1.71 -17.88 5.54
C PHE A 325 -3.02 -18.43 4.98
N LYS A 326 -3.85 -18.94 5.89
CA LYS A 326 -5.20 -19.43 5.58
C LYS A 326 -6.19 -18.31 5.27
N ASN A 327 -5.95 -17.11 5.79
CA ASN A 327 -6.90 -16.00 5.76
C ASN A 327 -6.28 -14.68 5.28
N ILE A 328 -7.12 -13.75 4.80
CA ILE A 328 -6.69 -12.47 4.21
C ILE A 328 -6.16 -11.50 5.27
N GLU A 329 -6.52 -11.69 6.54
CA GLU A 329 -6.02 -10.96 7.70
C GLU A 329 -4.54 -11.26 8.00
N LEU A 330 -4.02 -12.39 7.47
CA LEU A 330 -2.65 -12.87 7.72
C LEU A 330 -2.39 -13.18 9.20
N THR A 331 -3.38 -13.77 9.89
CA THR A 331 -3.27 -14.15 11.31
C THR A 331 -3.12 -15.65 11.51
N GLU A 332 -3.55 -16.47 10.56
CA GLU A 332 -3.47 -17.93 10.61
C GLU A 332 -2.39 -18.44 9.65
N LYS A 333 -1.12 -18.42 10.09
CA LYS A 333 0.02 -18.94 9.30
C LYS A 333 -0.09 -20.45 9.16
N ILE A 334 0.07 -20.95 7.93
CA ILE A 334 -0.02 -22.39 7.60
C ILE A 334 1.32 -22.99 7.17
N GLY A 335 2.30 -22.14 6.86
CA GLY A 335 3.62 -22.58 6.46
C GLY A 335 4.46 -21.44 5.90
N GLU A 336 5.64 -21.81 5.44
CA GLU A 336 6.58 -20.91 4.78
C GLU A 336 7.40 -21.68 3.75
N ILE A 337 7.92 -20.95 2.78
CA ILE A 337 8.81 -21.48 1.76
C ILE A 337 10.06 -20.61 1.75
N SER A 338 11.24 -21.24 1.71
CA SER A 338 12.50 -20.54 1.47
C SER A 338 12.90 -20.65 0.01
N LEU A 339 13.19 -19.51 -0.62
CA LEU A 339 13.75 -19.42 -1.96
C LEU A 339 15.24 -19.79 -2.04
N LEU A 340 15.89 -20.14 -0.91
CA LEU A 340 17.27 -20.64 -0.91
C LEU A 340 17.38 -22.11 -1.32
N ASN A 341 16.35 -22.91 -1.02
CA ASN A 341 16.30 -24.34 -1.39
C ASN A 341 14.87 -24.73 -1.82
N PRO A 342 14.34 -24.06 -2.86
CA PRO A 342 12.98 -24.28 -3.33
C PRO A 342 12.83 -25.63 -4.01
N THR A 343 11.64 -26.21 -3.92
CA THR A 343 11.23 -27.36 -4.76
C THR A 343 10.24 -26.86 -5.79
N TYR A 344 10.62 -26.88 -7.07
CA TYR A 344 9.77 -26.45 -8.19
C TYR A 344 9.05 -27.63 -8.84
N SER A 345 7.88 -27.35 -9.43
CA SER A 345 7.24 -28.33 -10.31
C SER A 345 8.01 -28.39 -11.62
N GLU A 346 8.29 -29.59 -12.11
CA GLU A 346 8.89 -29.82 -13.44
C GLU A 346 8.05 -29.27 -14.59
#